data_AF-A0A098VNR9-F1
#
_entry.id   AF-A0A098VNR9-F1
#
_cell.length_a   1.000
_cell.length_b   1.000
_cell.length_c   1.000
_cell.angle_alpha   90.00
_cell.angle_beta   90.00
_cell.angle_gamma   90.00
#
_symmetry.space_group_name_H-M   'P 1'
#
loop_
_entity.id
_entity.type
_entity.pdbx_description
1 polymer ?
#
loop_
_entity_poly.entity_id
_entity_poly.type
_entity_poly.pdbx_seq_one_letter_code
_entity_poly.pdbx_strand_id
1 'polypeptide(L)'
;MERKIKEPSDMALWYASPAYGDITDFLKSCNTQLAGKTLSALATFKVCLADSIALDPPLATRYGNAAFRRFISAVESDVLPKIADLELRTYLLESFGNPLRIDYGTGHELMFICFLTILWKHLNFAYQSKTASEDQILFPCTKSGDQLSLMDKPSIKEALDMLPLLFSRYLEICRCIQLRFRLEPAGSHGVWGLDDFQFIPFLWGSAQLMNEAEESSIPPSAAVPKDSLSIAMIEELSQDYFYFGAINFICTVSPLLAGQL
;
A
#
# COMPACT_ATOMS: atom_id res chain seq x y z
N MET A 1 -7.34 12.56 16.42
CA MET A 1 -8.51 12.64 15.52
C MET A 1 -9.66 11.85 16.16
N GLU A 2 -10.92 12.31 16.09
CA GLU A 2 -12.06 11.62 16.72
C GLU A 2 -12.75 10.67 15.74
N ARG A 3 -13.10 9.45 16.18
CA ARG A 3 -13.89 8.50 15.38
C ARG A 3 -15.31 9.05 15.14
N LYS A 4 -15.69 9.23 13.87
CA LYS A 4 -17.00 9.76 13.48
C LYS A 4 -18.02 8.71 13.05
N ILE A 5 -17.59 7.52 12.59
CA ILE A 5 -18.49 6.41 12.24
C ILE A 5 -18.57 5.45 13.42
N LYS A 6 -19.72 5.45 14.11
CA LYS A 6 -19.99 4.66 15.32
C LYS A 6 -21.13 3.67 15.10
N GLU A 7 -22.11 4.04 14.28
CA GLU A 7 -23.29 3.22 13.98
C GLU A 7 -23.61 3.24 12.46
N PRO A 8 -24.44 2.29 11.95
CA PRO A 8 -24.75 2.20 10.52
C PRO A 8 -25.36 3.47 9.92
N SER A 9 -26.12 4.24 10.70
CA SER A 9 -26.73 5.53 10.30
C SER A 9 -25.68 6.58 9.92
N ASP A 10 -24.50 6.54 10.53
CA ASP A 10 -23.41 7.49 10.26
C ASP A 10 -22.86 7.33 8.83
N MET A 11 -23.12 6.20 8.16
CA MET A 11 -22.64 5.95 6.81
C MET A 11 -23.19 6.96 5.80
N ALA A 12 -24.42 7.46 6.00
CA ALA A 12 -24.97 8.50 5.15
C ALA A 12 -24.15 9.80 5.23
N LEU A 13 -23.71 10.17 6.44
CA LEU A 13 -22.83 11.33 6.65
C LEU A 13 -21.43 11.09 6.07
N TRP A 14 -20.91 9.86 6.18
CA TRP A 14 -19.65 9.47 5.58
C TRP A 14 -19.66 9.63 4.06
N TYR A 15 -20.67 9.09 3.37
CA TYR A 15 -20.77 9.18 1.90
C TYR A 15 -20.93 10.61 1.39
N ALA A 16 -21.54 11.49 2.18
CA ALA A 16 -21.69 12.91 1.86
C ALA A 16 -20.46 13.77 2.24
N SER A 17 -19.45 13.18 2.91
CA SER A 17 -18.32 13.94 3.44
C SER A 17 -17.30 14.31 2.35
N PRO A 18 -16.59 15.45 2.49
CA PRO A 18 -15.47 15.79 1.62
C PRO A 18 -14.37 14.73 1.63
N ALA A 19 -14.13 14.09 2.77
CA ALA A 19 -13.11 13.05 2.90
C ALA A 19 -13.42 11.83 2.02
N TYR A 20 -14.67 11.39 1.95
CA TYR A 20 -15.07 10.32 1.04
C TYR A 20 -14.85 10.72 -0.42
N GLY A 21 -15.25 11.95 -0.80
CA GLY A 21 -14.98 12.51 -2.12
C GLY A 21 -13.50 12.47 -2.48
N ASP A 22 -12.66 13.09 -1.64
CA ASP A 22 -11.22 13.17 -1.82
C ASP A 22 -10.56 11.79 -2.01
N ILE A 23 -10.91 10.81 -1.16
CA ILE A 23 -10.38 9.44 -1.24
C ILE A 23 -10.82 8.76 -2.53
N THR A 24 -12.10 8.87 -2.90
CA THR A 24 -12.60 8.22 -4.12
C THR A 24 -12.00 8.84 -5.39
N ASP A 25 -11.81 10.16 -5.42
CA ASP A 25 -11.20 10.85 -6.56
C ASP A 25 -9.71 10.55 -6.66
N PHE A 26 -9.02 10.43 -5.52
CA PHE A 26 -7.64 9.94 -5.48
C PHE A 26 -7.52 8.52 -6.04
N LEU A 27 -8.35 7.59 -5.56
CA LEU A 27 -8.35 6.19 -6.01
C LEU A 27 -8.59 6.08 -7.52
N LYS A 28 -9.57 6.83 -8.05
CA LYS A 28 -9.85 6.90 -9.50
C LYS A 28 -8.67 7.48 -10.27
N SER A 29 -8.05 8.55 -9.77
CA SER A 29 -6.90 9.19 -10.42
C SER A 29 -5.71 8.22 -10.52
N CYS A 30 -5.38 7.51 -9.45
CA CYS A 30 -4.35 6.47 -9.47
C CYS A 30 -4.72 5.31 -10.40
N ASN A 31 -5.98 4.88 -10.40
CA ASN A 31 -6.47 3.82 -11.29
C ASN A 31 -6.31 4.19 -12.77
N THR A 32 -6.70 5.41 -13.15
CA THR A 32 -6.48 5.93 -14.51
C THR A 32 -4.98 6.08 -14.83
N GLN A 33 -4.16 6.51 -13.87
CA GLN A 33 -2.71 6.63 -14.10
C GLN A 33 -2.06 5.27 -14.37
N LEU A 34 -2.51 4.21 -13.68
CA LEU A 34 -1.99 2.86 -13.81
C LEU A 34 -2.53 2.08 -15.01
N ALA A 35 -3.55 2.60 -15.69
CA ALA A 35 -4.12 1.98 -16.88
C ALA A 35 -3.04 1.59 -17.91
N GLY A 36 -2.85 0.29 -18.13
CA GLY A 36 -1.88 -0.25 -19.09
C GLY A 36 -0.41 -0.01 -18.76
N LYS A 37 -0.07 0.33 -17.51
CA LYS A 37 1.33 0.62 -17.09
C LYS A 37 1.81 -0.36 -16.02
N THR A 38 3.04 -0.85 -16.19
CA THR A 38 3.75 -1.64 -15.18
C THR A 38 4.35 -0.73 -14.10
N LEU A 39 4.70 -1.31 -12.94
CA LEU A 39 5.45 -0.58 -11.91
C LEU A 39 6.84 -0.16 -12.41
N SER A 40 7.54 -1.01 -13.16
CA SER A 40 8.81 -0.66 -13.80
C SER A 40 8.71 0.55 -14.74
N ALA A 41 7.58 0.72 -15.45
CA ALA A 41 7.36 1.89 -16.30
C ALA A 41 7.21 3.20 -15.50
N LEU A 42 6.88 3.11 -14.21
CA LEU A 42 6.79 4.25 -13.29
C LEU A 42 8.10 4.48 -12.51
N ALA A 43 8.98 3.46 -12.43
CA ALA A 43 10.12 3.38 -11.54
C ALA A 43 11.32 4.27 -11.95
N THR A 44 11.10 5.57 -12.10
CA THR A 44 12.16 6.57 -12.24
C THR A 44 12.79 6.98 -10.91
N PHE A 45 12.22 6.51 -9.78
CA PHE A 45 12.62 6.90 -8.42
C PHE A 45 12.74 5.70 -7.48
N LYS A 46 13.71 5.77 -6.57
CA LYS A 46 13.76 4.89 -5.39
C LYS A 46 12.87 5.50 -4.30
N VAL A 47 11.89 4.72 -3.86
CA VAL A 47 11.00 5.09 -2.76
C VAL A 47 11.44 4.36 -1.50
N CYS A 48 11.44 5.06 -0.37
CA CYS A 48 11.81 4.48 0.92
C CYS A 48 10.68 4.68 1.93
N LEU A 49 10.21 3.60 2.54
CA LEU A 49 9.16 3.66 3.56
C LEU A 49 9.55 2.73 4.71
N ALA A 50 9.92 3.29 5.86
CA ALA A 50 10.30 2.48 7.03
C ALA A 50 11.41 1.42 6.77
N ASP A 51 12.17 1.53 5.67
CA ASP A 51 13.20 0.56 5.25
C ASP A 51 14.33 0.38 6.27
N SER A 52 14.51 1.40 7.13
CA SER A 52 15.52 1.41 8.19
C SER A 52 15.11 0.61 9.43
N ILE A 53 13.85 0.18 9.54
CA ILE A 53 13.38 -0.57 10.70
C ILE A 53 13.81 -2.03 10.57
N ALA A 54 14.73 -2.44 11.44
CA ALA A 54 15.10 -3.84 11.56
C ALA A 54 13.92 -4.66 12.13
N LEU A 55 13.52 -5.70 11.41
CA LEU A 55 12.51 -6.64 11.90
C LEU A 55 13.18 -7.66 12.83
N ASP A 56 12.85 -7.61 14.12
CA ASP A 56 13.26 -8.60 15.13
C ASP A 56 13.08 -10.03 14.65
N PRO A 57 13.94 -11.02 14.97
CA PRO A 57 13.83 -12.44 14.54
C PRO A 57 12.49 -13.10 14.89
N PRO A 58 12.05 -14.13 14.13
CA PRO A 58 10.67 -14.60 14.24
C PRO A 58 10.61 -15.45 15.50
N LEU A 59 9.76 -15.05 16.44
CA LEU A 59 9.55 -15.83 17.65
C LEU A 59 8.59 -16.96 17.31
N ALA A 60 8.89 -18.18 17.77
CA ALA A 60 8.05 -19.35 17.56
C ALA A 60 6.80 -19.28 18.47
N THR A 61 5.83 -18.44 18.13
CA THR A 61 4.51 -18.38 18.80
C THR A 61 3.41 -18.90 17.88
N ARG A 62 2.37 -19.51 18.47
CA ARG A 62 1.23 -20.06 17.71
C ARG A 62 0.34 -18.96 17.12
N TYR A 63 0.16 -17.85 17.85
CA TYR A 63 -0.60 -16.66 17.45
C TYR A 63 0.21 -15.40 17.78
N GLY A 64 -0.06 -14.30 17.07
CA GLY A 64 0.41 -12.93 17.31
C GLY A 64 1.77 -12.76 17.99
N ASN A 65 2.80 -12.39 17.24
CA ASN A 65 4.12 -12.13 17.81
C ASN A 65 4.16 -10.74 18.47
N ALA A 66 4.40 -10.68 19.78
CA ALA A 66 4.53 -9.42 20.53
C ALA A 66 5.66 -8.49 20.01
N ALA A 67 6.61 -9.03 19.23
CA ALA A 67 7.59 -8.25 18.48
C ALA A 67 6.95 -7.24 17.51
N PHE A 68 5.72 -7.48 17.06
CA PHE A 68 4.97 -6.52 16.26
C PHE A 68 4.81 -5.16 16.97
N ARG A 69 4.65 -5.16 18.30
CA ARG A 69 4.57 -3.93 19.07
C ARG A 69 5.87 -3.14 19.02
N ARG A 70 7.01 -3.83 18.98
CA ARG A 70 8.32 -3.17 18.83
C ARG A 70 8.50 -2.60 17.43
N PHE A 71 8.02 -3.28 16.39
CA PHE A 71 7.95 -2.72 15.05
C PHE A 71 7.13 -1.42 15.03
N ILE A 72 5.92 -1.41 15.61
CA ILE A 72 5.09 -0.21 15.70
C ILE A 72 5.81 0.91 16.47
N SER A 73 6.41 0.60 17.63
CA SER A 73 7.19 1.60 18.37
C SER A 73 8.40 2.14 17.59
N ALA A 74 9.06 1.33 16.76
CA ALA A 74 10.13 1.78 15.89
C ALA A 74 9.62 2.69 14.75
N VAL A 75 8.42 2.43 14.20
CA VAL A 75 7.78 3.37 13.26
C VAL A 75 7.56 4.71 13.94
N GLU A 76 7.03 4.71 15.18
CA GLU A 76 6.80 5.92 15.97
C GLU A 76 8.08 6.71 16.27
N SER A 77 9.18 6.03 16.62
CA SER A 77 10.43 6.69 17.01
C SER A 77 11.30 7.09 15.82
N ASP A 78 11.34 6.29 14.75
CA ASP A 78 12.38 6.41 13.71
C ASP A 78 11.84 6.91 12.37
N VAL A 79 10.53 6.79 12.12
CA VAL A 79 9.89 7.18 10.86
C VAL A 79 9.04 8.43 11.04
N LEU A 80 8.09 8.42 11.99
CA LEU A 80 7.14 9.53 12.15
C LEU A 80 7.79 10.90 12.41
N PRO A 81 8.90 11.04 13.17
CA PRO A 81 9.53 12.36 13.38
C PRO A 81 10.05 13.01 12.10
N LYS A 82 10.24 12.22 11.04
CA LYS A 82 10.67 12.71 9.71
C LYS A 82 9.50 13.23 8.86
N ILE A 83 8.27 13.20 9.35
CA ILE A 83 7.09 13.73 8.64
C ILE A 83 6.63 14.97 9.39
N ALA A 84 6.65 16.16 8.80
CA ALA A 84 6.30 17.39 9.53
C ALA A 84 4.81 17.42 9.94
N ASP A 85 3.94 16.93 9.08
CA ASP A 85 2.49 16.97 9.26
C ASP A 85 2.00 15.89 10.25
N LEU A 86 1.34 16.33 11.32
CA LEU A 86 0.84 15.44 12.39
C LEU A 86 -0.35 14.57 11.95
N GLU A 87 -1.16 15.08 11.02
CA GLU A 87 -2.27 14.34 10.44
C GLU A 87 -1.74 13.16 9.61
N LEU A 88 -0.76 13.41 8.74
CA LEU A 88 -0.08 12.35 7.96
C LEU A 88 0.55 11.28 8.87
N ARG A 89 1.21 11.68 9.97
CA ARG A 89 1.77 10.73 10.94
C ARG A 89 0.72 9.75 11.48
N THR A 90 -0.47 10.26 11.79
CA THR A 90 -1.56 9.46 12.36
C THR A 90 -2.01 8.38 11.39
N TYR A 91 -2.27 8.76 10.13
CA TYR A 91 -2.71 7.81 9.10
C TYR A 91 -1.62 6.79 8.74
N LEU A 92 -0.36 7.21 8.69
CA LEU A 92 0.75 6.28 8.43
C LEU A 92 0.90 5.26 9.57
N LEU A 93 0.85 5.69 10.83
CA LEU A 93 0.98 4.78 11.97
C LEU A 93 -0.13 3.72 12.01
N GLU A 94 -1.38 4.15 11.83
CA GLU A 94 -2.56 3.27 11.84
C GLU A 94 -2.63 2.35 10.60
N SER A 95 -1.78 2.57 9.59
CA SER A 95 -1.77 1.74 8.39
C SER A 95 -1.11 0.37 8.54
N PHE A 96 -0.24 0.16 9.54
CA PHE A 96 0.51 -1.10 9.63
C PHE A 96 -0.20 -2.23 10.40
N GLY A 97 -1.39 -1.99 10.93
CA GLY A 97 -2.14 -2.96 11.75
C GLY A 97 -2.30 -2.50 13.20
N ASN A 98 -3.02 -3.28 14.00
CA ASN A 98 -3.29 -2.93 15.40
C ASN A 98 -2.33 -3.65 16.38
N PRO A 99 -1.49 -2.94 17.16
CA PRO A 99 -0.51 -3.58 18.04
C PRO A 99 -1.13 -4.34 19.23
N LEU A 100 -2.37 -4.02 19.62
CA LEU A 100 -3.05 -4.70 20.72
C LEU A 100 -3.66 -6.02 20.25
N ARG A 101 -4.39 -5.99 19.13
CA ARG A 101 -5.02 -7.17 18.53
C ARG A 101 -4.05 -8.02 17.72
N ILE A 102 -2.93 -7.45 17.28
CA ILE A 102 -1.92 -8.08 16.42
C ILE A 102 -2.58 -8.56 15.11
N ASP A 103 -3.38 -7.66 14.52
CA ASP A 103 -4.13 -7.90 13.29
C ASP A 103 -3.85 -6.82 12.24
N TYR A 104 -4.16 -7.15 10.99
CA TYR A 104 -4.10 -6.25 9.84
C TYR A 104 -5.27 -6.57 8.89
N GLY A 105 -5.78 -5.59 8.16
CA GLY A 105 -6.79 -5.81 7.13
C GLY A 105 -7.05 -4.57 6.30
N THR A 106 -8.10 -4.61 5.48
CA THR A 106 -8.44 -3.54 4.52
C THR A 106 -8.71 -2.18 5.15
N GLY A 107 -9.13 -2.15 6.43
CA GLY A 107 -9.25 -0.89 7.18
C GLY A 107 -7.89 -0.21 7.43
N HIS A 108 -6.83 -0.99 7.65
CA HIS A 108 -5.46 -0.48 7.80
C HIS A 108 -4.88 -0.08 6.44
N GLU A 109 -5.13 -0.88 5.39
CA GLU A 109 -4.84 -0.51 4.01
C GLU A 109 -5.47 0.85 3.63
N LEU A 110 -6.74 1.07 4.00
CA LEU A 110 -7.43 2.34 3.79
C LEU A 110 -6.75 3.51 4.53
N MET A 111 -6.17 3.29 5.71
CA MET A 111 -5.39 4.35 6.39
C MET A 111 -4.17 4.76 5.57
N PHE A 112 -3.51 3.81 4.89
CA PHE A 112 -2.42 4.15 3.98
C PHE A 112 -2.93 4.92 2.75
N ILE A 113 -4.10 4.57 2.21
CA ILE A 113 -4.74 5.34 1.14
C ILE A 113 -5.08 6.76 1.59
N CYS A 114 -5.57 6.95 2.82
CA CYS A 114 -5.79 8.28 3.40
C CYS A 114 -4.47 9.07 3.49
N PHE A 115 -3.39 8.42 3.95
CA PHE A 115 -2.05 9.01 3.97
C PHE A 115 -1.61 9.48 2.57
N LEU A 116 -1.74 8.63 1.54
CA LEU A 116 -1.41 9.00 0.17
C LEU A 116 -2.32 10.10 -0.41
N THR A 117 -3.60 10.09 -0.06
CA THR A 117 -4.58 11.10 -0.50
C THR A 117 -4.20 12.48 0.03
N ILE A 118 -3.88 12.57 1.32
CA ILE A 118 -3.47 13.83 1.95
C ILE A 118 -2.13 14.28 1.38
N LEU A 119 -1.17 13.36 1.23
CA LEU A 119 0.12 13.63 0.59
C LEU A 119 -0.06 14.22 -0.82
N TRP A 120 -0.92 13.61 -1.64
CA TRP A 120 -1.27 14.13 -2.97
C TRP A 120 -1.85 15.54 -2.91
N LYS A 121 -2.75 15.82 -1.97
CA LYS A 121 -3.34 17.17 -1.80
C LYS A 121 -2.28 18.22 -1.46
N HIS A 122 -1.33 17.91 -0.57
CA HIS A 122 -0.22 18.83 -0.26
C HIS A 122 0.65 19.10 -1.48
N LEU A 123 1.00 18.05 -2.24
CA LEU A 123 1.78 18.19 -3.47
C LEU A 123 1.06 19.07 -4.49
N ASN A 124 -0.20 18.73 -4.80
CA ASN A 124 -1.00 19.46 -5.77
C ASN A 124 -1.17 20.94 -5.39
N PHE A 125 -1.41 21.23 -4.10
CA PHE A 125 -1.48 22.60 -3.61
C PHE A 125 -0.15 23.36 -3.77
N ALA A 126 0.98 22.72 -3.46
CA ALA A 126 2.30 23.33 -3.61
C ALA A 126 2.69 23.59 -5.08
N TYR A 127 2.19 22.77 -6.03
CA TYR A 127 2.31 23.06 -7.45
C TYR A 127 1.53 24.30 -7.86
N GLN A 128 0.28 24.39 -7.42
CA GLN A 128 -0.62 25.47 -7.81
C GLN A 128 -0.20 26.82 -7.23
N SER A 129 0.29 26.84 -5.98
CA SER A 129 0.59 28.08 -5.26
C SER A 129 1.84 28.81 -5.75
N LYS A 130 2.80 28.16 -6.44
CA LYS A 130 4.13 28.72 -6.83
C LYS A 130 4.93 29.38 -5.69
N THR A 131 4.43 29.38 -4.45
CA THR A 131 4.97 30.12 -3.29
C THR A 131 5.29 29.23 -2.10
N ALA A 132 5.11 27.90 -2.22
CA ALA A 132 5.49 26.97 -1.15
C ALA A 132 6.99 27.11 -0.88
N SER A 133 7.34 27.55 0.33
CA SER A 133 8.72 27.57 0.82
C SER A 133 9.30 26.17 0.76
N GLU A 134 10.57 26.05 0.35
CA GLU A 134 11.30 24.79 0.19
C GLU A 134 11.17 23.86 1.40
N ASP A 135 11.01 24.41 2.61
CA ASP A 135 10.94 23.65 3.87
C ASP A 135 9.63 22.87 4.13
N GLN A 136 8.58 23.02 3.31
CA GLN A 136 7.23 22.54 3.66
C GLN A 136 6.80 21.21 3.02
N ILE A 137 7.60 20.60 2.15
CA ILE A 137 7.25 19.33 1.50
C ILE A 137 8.30 18.26 1.86
N LEU A 138 8.32 17.82 3.12
CA LEU A 138 9.11 16.65 3.49
C LEU A 138 8.47 15.41 2.86
N PHE A 139 9.07 14.92 1.77
CA PHE A 139 8.69 13.67 1.12
C PHE A 139 9.59 12.53 1.60
N PRO A 140 9.05 11.32 1.85
CA PRO A 140 9.85 10.12 2.09
C PRO A 140 10.37 9.47 0.81
N CYS A 141 11.17 10.18 0.01
CA CYS A 141 11.78 9.61 -1.19
C CYS A 141 13.14 10.25 -1.45
N THR A 142 14.07 9.46 -1.95
CA THR A 142 15.46 9.87 -2.11
C THR A 142 15.95 9.28 -3.42
N LYS A 143 16.54 10.08 -4.31
CA LYS A 143 17.24 9.54 -5.49
C LYS A 143 18.49 8.74 -5.10
N SER A 144 19.02 8.97 -3.89
CA SER A 144 20.23 8.36 -3.34
C SER A 144 19.94 7.94 -1.91
N GLY A 145 20.17 6.67 -1.60
CA GLY A 145 19.80 6.04 -0.33
C GLY A 145 20.26 6.77 0.93
N ASP A 146 19.54 6.44 2.00
CA ASP A 146 19.86 6.60 3.42
C ASP A 146 19.55 7.94 4.11
N GLN A 147 19.16 9.00 3.40
CA GLN A 147 18.62 10.20 4.04
C GLN A 147 17.41 10.75 3.32
N LEU A 148 16.28 10.89 4.03
CA LEU A 148 15.05 11.55 3.58
C LEU A 148 15.36 12.98 3.10
N SER A 149 15.81 13.13 1.86
CA SER A 149 16.11 14.42 1.26
C SER A 149 14.87 14.92 0.55
N LEU A 150 14.51 16.19 0.77
CA LEU A 150 13.61 16.93 -0.10
C LEU A 150 13.98 16.64 -1.57
N MET A 151 13.06 16.05 -2.34
CA MET A 151 13.20 16.11 -3.79
C MET A 151 13.21 17.58 -4.18
N ASP A 152 14.15 17.99 -5.01
CA ASP A 152 13.98 19.19 -5.83
C ASP A 152 12.62 19.06 -6.50
N LYS A 153 11.69 19.96 -6.16
CA LYS A 153 10.26 19.96 -6.50
C LYS A 153 9.94 19.06 -7.71
N PRO A 154 9.34 17.86 -7.52
CA PRO A 154 9.03 16.98 -8.66
C PRO A 154 8.12 17.70 -9.66
N SER A 155 7.82 17.11 -10.81
CA SER A 155 6.68 17.51 -11.64
C SER A 155 5.40 16.85 -11.15
N ILE A 156 4.23 17.40 -11.52
CA ILE A 156 2.92 16.81 -11.17
C ILE A 156 2.84 15.34 -11.59
N LYS A 157 3.40 15.01 -12.78
CA LYS A 157 3.46 13.65 -13.29
C LYS A 157 4.34 12.75 -12.41
N GLU A 158 5.54 13.22 -12.05
CA GLU A 158 6.45 12.46 -11.17
C GLU A 158 5.82 12.21 -9.79
N ALA A 159 5.17 13.24 -9.22
CA ALA A 159 4.42 13.08 -7.97
C ALA A 159 3.30 12.03 -8.08
N LEU A 160 2.58 11.97 -9.21
CA LEU A 160 1.57 10.95 -9.46
C LEU A 160 2.17 9.54 -9.62
N ASP A 161 3.30 9.41 -10.30
CA ASP A 161 3.98 8.13 -10.52
C ASP A 161 4.59 7.58 -9.21
N MET A 162 5.00 8.45 -8.30
CA MET A 162 5.56 8.07 -7.00
C MET A 162 4.54 7.47 -6.03
N LEU A 163 3.25 7.81 -6.15
CA LEU A 163 2.21 7.36 -5.21
C LEU A 163 1.94 5.84 -5.32
N PRO A 164 1.76 5.25 -6.52
CA PRO A 164 1.74 3.80 -6.67
C PRO A 164 3.03 3.12 -6.21
N LEU A 165 4.20 3.73 -6.45
CA LEU A 165 5.48 3.16 -5.98
C LEU A 165 5.58 3.12 -4.45
N LEU A 166 5.11 4.17 -3.76
CA LEU A 166 4.94 4.17 -2.29
C LEU A 166 4.01 3.06 -1.83
N PHE A 167 2.90 2.84 -2.55
CA PHE A 167 1.98 1.75 -2.25
C PHE A 167 2.62 0.38 -2.45
N SER A 168 3.39 0.18 -3.53
CA SER A 168 4.15 -1.06 -3.74
C SER A 168 5.09 -1.34 -2.59
N ARG A 169 5.86 -0.33 -2.17
CA ARG A 169 6.78 -0.47 -1.05
C ARG A 169 6.05 -0.76 0.27
N TYR A 170 4.90 -0.12 0.49
CA TYR A 170 4.01 -0.42 1.62
C TYR A 170 3.54 -1.88 1.62
N LEU A 171 3.11 -2.42 0.48
CA LEU A 171 2.70 -3.82 0.38
C LEU A 171 3.84 -4.78 0.73
N GLU A 172 5.07 -4.52 0.29
CA GLU A 172 6.24 -5.33 0.64
C GLU A 172 6.46 -5.37 2.16
N ILE A 173 6.36 -4.21 2.83
CA ILE A 173 6.47 -4.13 4.29
C ILE A 173 5.32 -4.89 4.96
N CYS A 174 4.10 -4.68 4.51
CA CYS A 174 2.90 -5.35 5.02
C CYS A 174 3.02 -6.87 4.91
N ARG A 175 3.43 -7.40 3.75
CA ARG A 175 3.66 -8.83 3.54
C ARG A 175 4.75 -9.36 4.47
N CYS A 176 5.85 -8.61 4.62
CA CYS A 176 6.90 -8.93 5.59
C CYS A 176 6.33 -9.03 7.01
N ILE A 177 5.67 -7.99 7.54
CA ILE A 177 5.16 -8.00 8.92
C ILE A 177 4.05 -9.05 9.13
N GLN A 178 3.19 -9.29 8.13
CA GLN A 178 2.15 -10.32 8.16
C GLN A 178 2.77 -11.71 8.38
N LEU A 179 3.75 -12.09 7.56
CA LEU A 179 4.44 -13.39 7.69
C LEU A 179 5.28 -13.46 8.95
N ARG A 180 6.01 -12.38 9.24
CA ARG A 180 7.03 -12.34 10.28
C ARG A 180 6.45 -12.35 11.69
N PHE A 181 5.33 -11.66 11.86
CA PHE A 181 4.66 -11.54 13.14
C PHE A 181 3.36 -12.34 13.23
N ARG A 182 2.98 -13.03 12.15
CA ARG A 182 1.75 -13.84 12.06
C ARG A 182 0.52 -13.00 12.42
N LEU A 183 0.38 -11.86 11.72
CA LEU A 183 -0.75 -10.97 11.94
C LEU A 183 -2.04 -11.70 11.55
N GLU A 184 -3.06 -11.54 12.37
CA GLU A 184 -4.38 -12.10 12.08
C GLU A 184 -5.12 -11.21 11.06
N PRO A 185 -5.91 -11.79 10.15
CA PRO A 185 -6.81 -11.02 9.29
C PRO A 185 -7.83 -10.24 10.12
N ALA A 186 -7.88 -8.93 9.95
CA ALA A 186 -8.83 -8.06 10.62
C ALA A 186 -10.16 -8.01 9.84
N GLY A 187 -11.25 -8.40 10.48
CA GLY A 187 -12.59 -8.39 9.90
C GLY A 187 -13.23 -9.78 9.86
N SER A 188 -14.50 -9.84 9.46
CA SER A 188 -15.32 -11.06 9.55
C SER A 188 -15.76 -11.62 8.20
N HIS A 189 -15.04 -11.30 7.10
CA HIS A 189 -15.48 -11.68 5.76
C HIS A 189 -15.23 -13.16 5.42
N GLY A 190 -14.28 -13.83 6.10
CA GLY A 190 -13.99 -15.24 5.90
C GLY A 190 -13.81 -15.59 4.42
N VAL A 191 -14.39 -16.71 3.98
CA VAL A 191 -14.30 -17.21 2.59
C VAL A 191 -15.00 -16.30 1.55
N TRP A 192 -15.74 -15.27 2.00
CA TRP A 192 -16.41 -14.31 1.12
C TRP A 192 -15.59 -13.03 0.88
N GLY A 193 -14.43 -12.90 1.55
CA GLY A 193 -13.45 -11.86 1.25
C GLY A 193 -12.71 -12.15 -0.05
N LEU A 194 -12.31 -11.09 -0.76
CA LEU A 194 -11.46 -11.21 -1.95
C LEU A 194 -10.06 -11.73 -1.60
N ASP A 195 -9.53 -11.24 -0.48
CA ASP A 195 -8.25 -11.61 0.14
C ASP A 195 -8.36 -11.36 1.65
N ASP A 196 -7.50 -12.01 2.43
CA ASP A 196 -7.50 -11.89 3.89
C ASP A 196 -7.09 -10.49 4.37
N PHE A 197 -6.25 -9.78 3.61
CA PHE A 197 -5.59 -8.56 4.09
C PHE A 197 -5.83 -7.33 3.21
N GLN A 198 -5.86 -7.48 1.89
CA GLN A 198 -5.77 -6.37 0.93
C GLN A 198 -6.96 -6.32 -0.02
N PHE A 199 -7.21 -5.13 -0.58
CA PHE A 199 -8.20 -4.91 -1.63
C PHE A 199 -7.63 -4.08 -2.78
N ILE A 200 -6.87 -3.03 -2.48
CA ILE A 200 -6.37 -2.08 -3.48
C ILE A 200 -5.45 -2.72 -4.54
N PRO A 201 -4.59 -3.73 -4.25
CA PRO A 201 -3.79 -4.39 -5.27
C PRO A 201 -4.61 -5.00 -6.40
N PHE A 202 -5.82 -5.48 -6.11
CA PHE A 202 -6.72 -6.03 -7.11
C PHE A 202 -7.37 -4.94 -7.95
N LEU A 203 -7.79 -3.84 -7.30
CA LEU A 203 -8.37 -2.67 -7.99
C LEU A 203 -7.35 -2.08 -8.97
N TRP A 204 -6.21 -1.61 -8.46
CA TRP A 204 -5.18 -0.98 -9.27
C TRP A 204 -4.48 -1.96 -10.20
N GLY A 205 -4.27 -3.20 -9.77
CA GLY A 205 -3.68 -4.24 -10.61
C GLY A 205 -4.56 -4.59 -11.81
N SER A 206 -5.89 -4.58 -11.67
CA SER A 206 -6.79 -4.77 -12.80
C SER A 206 -6.68 -3.65 -13.84
N ALA A 207 -6.43 -2.41 -13.41
CA ALA A 207 -6.18 -1.30 -14.32
C ALA A 207 -4.85 -1.47 -15.09
N GLN A 208 -3.80 -1.98 -14.45
CA GLN A 208 -2.52 -2.26 -15.11
C GLN A 208 -2.66 -3.27 -16.25
N LEU A 209 -3.65 -4.17 -16.17
CA LEU A 209 -3.93 -5.19 -17.19
C LEU A 209 -4.79 -4.66 -18.34
N MET A 210 -5.26 -3.41 -18.30
CA MET A 210 -5.96 -2.80 -19.43
C MET A 210 -4.95 -2.50 -20.54
N ASN A 211 -4.96 -3.30 -21.61
CA ASN A 211 -4.14 -3.06 -22.80
C ASN A 211 -5.01 -2.64 -24.00
N GLU A 212 -4.56 -1.61 -24.72
CA GLU A 212 -5.21 -1.17 -25.97
C GLU A 212 -4.88 -2.07 -27.18
N ALA A 213 -3.80 -2.86 -27.10
CA ALA A 213 -3.36 -3.78 -28.15
C ALA A 213 -3.55 -5.25 -27.74
N GLU A 214 -4.44 -5.97 -28.45
CA GLU A 214 -4.81 -7.37 -28.15
C GLU A 214 -3.62 -8.33 -28.14
N GLU A 215 -2.60 -8.12 -28.98
CA GLU A 215 -1.47 -9.04 -29.16
C GLU A 215 -0.51 -9.13 -27.96
N SER A 216 -0.61 -8.20 -27.01
CA SER A 216 0.21 -8.17 -25.78
C SER A 216 -0.62 -8.18 -24.49
N SER A 217 -1.91 -8.49 -24.60
CA SER A 217 -2.83 -8.53 -23.46
C SER A 217 -2.60 -9.78 -22.61
N ILE A 218 -2.31 -9.60 -21.33
CA ILE A 218 -2.24 -10.69 -20.35
C ILE A 218 -3.67 -11.03 -19.94
N PRO A 219 -4.19 -12.24 -20.28
CA PRO A 219 -5.56 -12.58 -19.95
C PRO A 219 -5.71 -12.77 -18.42
N PRO A 220 -6.88 -12.47 -17.83
CA PRO A 220 -7.11 -12.71 -16.40
C PRO A 220 -6.87 -14.18 -15.97
N SER A 221 -7.02 -15.14 -16.88
CA SER A 221 -6.75 -16.56 -16.64
C SER A 221 -5.28 -16.88 -16.36
N ALA A 222 -4.36 -15.96 -16.70
CA ALA A 222 -2.94 -16.06 -16.39
C ALA A 222 -2.67 -15.96 -14.87
N ALA A 223 -3.58 -15.36 -14.11
CA ALA A 223 -3.49 -15.23 -12.65
C ALA A 223 -3.94 -16.50 -11.90
N VAL A 224 -4.19 -17.62 -12.59
CA VAL A 224 -4.60 -18.87 -11.97
C VAL A 224 -3.41 -19.83 -11.89
N PRO A 225 -2.95 -20.22 -10.68
CA PRO A 225 -1.82 -21.14 -10.50
C PRO A 225 -2.28 -22.59 -10.77
N LYS A 226 -2.07 -23.08 -11.99
CA LYS A 226 -2.54 -24.42 -12.45
C LYS A 226 -1.43 -25.45 -12.58
N ASP A 227 -0.20 -25.00 -12.73
CA ASP A 227 1.00 -25.82 -12.95
C ASP A 227 2.26 -24.99 -12.65
N SER A 228 3.42 -25.64 -12.63
CA SER A 228 4.69 -24.97 -12.34
C SER A 228 5.03 -23.83 -13.30
N LEU A 229 4.56 -23.88 -14.55
CA LEU A 229 4.81 -22.82 -15.54
C LEU A 229 3.98 -21.56 -15.22
N SER A 230 2.70 -21.73 -14.92
CA SER A 230 1.82 -20.64 -14.49
C SER A 230 2.29 -20.00 -13.18
N ILE A 231 2.83 -20.78 -12.24
CA ILE A 231 3.41 -20.26 -10.99
C ILE A 231 4.65 -19.42 -11.29
N ALA A 232 5.57 -19.92 -12.12
CA ALA A 232 6.76 -19.16 -12.50
C ALA A 232 6.40 -17.83 -13.20
N MET A 233 5.39 -17.85 -14.08
CA MET A 233 4.88 -16.65 -14.73
C MET A 233 4.24 -15.68 -13.73
N ILE A 234 3.46 -16.17 -12.76
CA ILE A 234 2.89 -15.34 -11.69
C ILE A 234 4.01 -14.69 -10.87
N GLU A 235 5.06 -15.44 -10.53
CA GLU A 235 6.22 -14.93 -9.81
C GLU A 235 6.95 -13.84 -10.60
N GLU A 236 7.17 -14.04 -11.90
CA GLU A 236 7.78 -13.05 -12.78
C GLU A 236 6.94 -11.76 -12.86
N LEU A 237 5.64 -11.90 -13.15
CA LEU A 237 4.73 -10.76 -13.27
C LEU A 237 4.47 -10.06 -11.92
N SER A 238 4.68 -10.75 -10.80
CA SER A 238 4.44 -10.20 -9.46
C SER A 238 5.29 -8.98 -9.12
N GLN A 239 6.41 -8.79 -9.82
CA GLN A 239 7.31 -7.65 -9.66
C GLN A 239 6.75 -6.36 -10.28
N ASP A 240 5.91 -6.49 -11.32
CA ASP A 240 5.46 -5.37 -12.15
C ASP A 240 3.96 -5.07 -12.04
N TYR A 241 3.17 -6.06 -11.60
CA TYR A 241 1.72 -5.97 -11.54
C TYR A 241 1.21 -6.23 -10.12
N PHE A 242 0.47 -5.28 -9.56
CA PHE A 242 -0.14 -5.43 -8.24
C PHE A 242 -1.05 -6.65 -8.13
N TYR A 243 -1.78 -6.97 -9.21
CA TYR A 243 -2.70 -8.11 -9.25
C TYR A 243 -1.92 -9.42 -9.07
N PHE A 244 -0.89 -9.64 -9.89
CA PHE A 244 -0.03 -10.82 -9.80
C PHE A 244 0.77 -10.84 -8.50
N GLY A 245 1.17 -9.67 -7.98
CA GLY A 245 1.77 -9.53 -6.65
C GLY A 245 0.87 -10.04 -5.53
N ALA A 246 -0.43 -9.73 -5.58
CA ALA A 246 -1.39 -10.22 -4.59
C ALA A 246 -1.61 -11.73 -4.71
N ILE A 247 -1.78 -12.25 -5.94
CA ILE A 247 -1.93 -13.69 -6.17
C ILE A 247 -0.69 -14.48 -5.73
N ASN A 248 0.51 -13.99 -6.06
CA ASN A 248 1.76 -14.62 -5.65
C ASN A 248 1.86 -14.72 -4.11
N PHE A 249 1.44 -13.67 -3.42
CA PHE A 249 1.39 -13.68 -1.95
C PHE A 249 0.38 -14.70 -1.41
N ILE A 250 -0.83 -14.78 -1.98
CA ILE A 250 -1.83 -15.80 -1.63
C ILE A 250 -1.26 -17.22 -1.78
N CYS A 251 -0.57 -17.47 -2.89
CA CYS A 251 0.08 -18.77 -3.15
C CYS A 251 1.16 -19.10 -2.11
N THR A 252 1.88 -18.08 -1.62
CA THR A 252 2.92 -18.24 -0.60
C THR A 252 2.33 -18.57 0.77
N VAL A 253 1.19 -17.98 1.14
CA VAL A 253 0.59 -18.16 2.48
C VAL A 253 -0.34 -19.35 2.59
N SER A 254 -0.88 -19.85 1.49
CA SER A 254 -1.77 -21.01 1.44
C SER A 254 -1.13 -22.18 0.66
N PRO A 255 -0.27 -22.99 1.32
CA PRO A 255 0.41 -24.13 0.68
C PRO A 255 -0.54 -25.20 0.14
N LEU A 256 -1.83 -25.17 0.51
CA LEU A 256 -2.87 -26.04 -0.06
C LEU A 256 -3.02 -25.84 -1.57
N LEU A 257 -2.68 -24.66 -2.11
CA LEU A 257 -2.61 -24.41 -3.56
C LEU A 257 -1.31 -24.91 -4.18
N ALA A 258 -0.21 -24.94 -3.42
CA ALA A 258 1.10 -25.41 -3.89
C ALA A 258 1.27 -26.94 -3.83
N GLY A 259 0.56 -27.63 -2.95
CA GLY A 259 0.67 -29.08 -2.72
C GLY A 259 -0.32 -29.95 -3.51
N GLN A 260 -1.12 -29.36 -4.41
CA GLN A 260 -2.01 -30.09 -5.32
C GLN A 260 -1.46 -30.18 -6.77
N LEU A 261 -0.19 -29.83 -6.96
CA LEU A 261 0.55 -29.91 -8.22
C LEU A 261 1.73 -30.88 -8.12
#